data_AF-A0A552E6G7-F1
#
_entry.id   AF-A0A552E6G7-F1
#
_cell.length_a   1.000
_cell.length_b   1.000
_cell.length_c   1.000
_cell.angle_alpha   90.00
_cell.angle_beta   90.00
_cell.angle_gamma   90.00
#
_symmetry.space_group_name_H-M   'P 1'
#
loop_
_entity.id
_entity.type
_entity.pdbx_description
1 polymer ?
#
loop_
_entity_poly.entity_id
_entity_poly.type
_entity_poly.pdbx_seq_one_letter_code
_entity_poly.pdbx_strand_id
1 'polypeptide(L)' 'MTARGYTTEEQGRLNNFAVEPKMYVDSSSGLGFTKKAEKLNGRLAMIGFVSLLAIEVLTGKGIIAWITSL' A
#
# COMPACT_ATOMS: atom_id res chain seq x y z
N MET A 1 29.33 -8.12 -30.03
CA MET A 1 28.90 -8.46 -28.66
C MET A 1 28.20 -7.24 -28.11
N THR A 2 26.91 -7.32 -27.77
CA THR A 2 26.11 -6.15 -27.39
C THR A 2 25.78 -6.24 -25.90
N ALA A 3 26.19 -5.26 -25.10
CA ALA A 3 25.88 -5.19 -23.68
C ALA A 3 24.97 -3.99 -23.40
N ARG A 4 24.14 -4.06 -22.35
CA ARG A 4 23.23 -2.96 -21.99
C ARG A 4 24.05 -1.72 -21.63
N GLY A 5 24.00 -0.69 -22.49
CA GLY A 5 24.69 0.58 -22.29
C GLY A 5 25.90 0.82 -23.20
N TYR A 6 26.39 -0.19 -23.95
CA TYR A 6 27.42 0.06 -24.96
C TYR A 6 27.35 -0.91 -26.14
N THR A 7 27.60 -0.40 -27.35
CA THR A 7 27.82 -1.21 -28.56
C THR A 7 29.28 -1.08 -29.02
N THR A 8 29.87 -2.19 -29.46
CA THR A 8 31.19 -2.20 -30.10
C THR A 8 30.99 -2.41 -31.59
N GLU A 9 31.32 -1.39 -32.37
CA GLU A 9 31.27 -1.43 -33.83
C GLU A 9 32.42 -2.28 -34.38
N GLU A 10 32.28 -2.79 -35.61
CA GLU A 10 33.31 -3.60 -36.29
C GLU A 10 34.64 -2.84 -36.50
N GLN A 11 34.59 -1.51 -36.54
CA GLN A 11 35.77 -0.63 -36.59
C GLN A 11 36.44 -0.39 -35.22
N GLY A 12 36.08 -1.13 -34.18
CA GLY A 12 36.67 -0.98 -32.83
C GLY A 12 36.26 0.29 -32.10
N ARG A 13 35.28 1.04 -32.60
CA ARG A 13 34.69 2.18 -31.89
C ARG A 13 33.69 1.71 -30.84
N LEU A 14 33.78 2.33 -29.67
CA LEU A 14 32.87 2.11 -28.55
C LEU A 14 31.81 3.22 -28.52
N ASN A 15 30.54 2.85 -28.63
CA ASN A 15 29.43 3.77 -28.44
C ASN A 15 28.83 3.54 -27.05
N ASN A 16 29.00 4.49 -26.13
CA ASN A 16 28.44 4.43 -24.78
C ASN A 16 27.12 5.21 -24.72
N PHE A 17 26.02 4.52 -24.43
CA PHE A 17 24.68 5.10 -24.32
C PHE A 17 24.33 5.30 -22.84
N ALA A 18 23.71 6.44 -22.52
CA ALA A 18 23.19 6.68 -21.18
C ALA A 18 22.05 5.68 -20.89
N VAL A 19 22.21 4.88 -19.84
CA VAL A 19 21.15 4.00 -19.34
C VAL A 19 20.38 4.77 -18.28
N GLU A 20 19.09 5.01 -18.54
CA GLU A 20 18.26 5.75 -17.59
C GLU A 20 18.15 5.00 -16.25
N PRO A 21 18.37 5.69 -15.12
CA PRO A 21 18.13 5.09 -13.82
C PRO A 21 16.61 4.89 -13.66
N LYS A 22 16.18 3.65 -13.38
CA LYS A 22 14.80 3.40 -13.01
C LYS A 22 14.50 4.14 -11.70
N MET A 23 13.47 5.00 -11.73
CA MET A 23 12.96 5.66 -10.54
C MET A 23 12.36 4.58 -9.62
N TYR A 24 12.92 4.44 -8.41
CA TYR A 24 12.35 3.58 -7.38
C TYR A 24 11.62 4.45 -6.37
N VAL A 25 10.34 4.15 -6.17
CA VAL A 25 9.60 4.67 -5.03
C VAL A 25 9.93 3.76 -3.87
N ASP A 26 10.78 4.22 -2.95
CA ASP A 26 11.06 3.50 -1.72
C ASP A 26 9.77 3.48 -0.89
N SER A 27 9.15 2.31 -0.80
CA SER A 27 8.01 2.05 0.08
C SER A 27 8.54 1.69 1.46
N SER A 28 9.49 2.51 1.94
CA SER A 28 10.11 2.38 3.25
C SER A 28 9.00 2.18 4.27
N SER A 29 9.09 1.06 4.99
CA SER A 29 8.17 0.69 6.07
C SER A 29 8.45 1.55 7.31
N GLY A 30 8.49 2.86 7.11
CA GLY A 30 8.58 3.84 8.18
C GLY A 30 7.30 3.85 9.02
N LEU A 31 7.44 4.24 10.28
CA LEU A 31 6.31 4.46 11.18
C LEU A 31 5.42 5.59 10.62
N GLY A 32 4.19 5.27 10.19
CA GLY A 32 3.24 6.22 9.60
C GLY A 32 2.05 5.56 8.88
N PHE A 33 1.29 6.36 8.13
CA PHE A 33 0.19 5.91 7.26
C PHE A 33 0.73 5.20 6.01
N THR A 34 1.29 4.00 6.21
CA THR A 34 1.71 3.16 5.09
C THR A 34 0.48 2.53 4.41
N LYS A 35 0.56 2.26 3.10
CA LYS A 35 -0.52 1.59 2.36
C LYS A 35 -0.98 0.27 3.01
N LYS A 36 -0.08 -0.42 3.70
CA LYS A 36 -0.42 -1.64 4.45
C LYS A 36 -1.22 -1.32 5.72
N ALA A 37 -0.79 -0.33 6.50
CA ALA A 37 -1.50 0.11 7.70
C ALA A 37 -2.91 0.64 7.38
N GLU A 38 -3.04 1.45 6.32
CA GLU A 38 -4.34 1.96 5.86
C GLU A 38 -5.29 0.82 5.45
N LYS A 39 -4.79 -0.16 4.69
CA LYS A 39 -5.60 -1.32 4.28
C LYS A 39 -6.02 -2.18 5.48
N LEU A 40 -5.15 -2.34 6.48
CA LEU A 40 -5.49 -3.07 7.70
C LEU A 40 -6.55 -2.33 8.52
N ASN A 41 -6.35 -1.03 8.76
CA ASN A 41 -7.30 -0.20 9.51
C ASN A 41 -8.66 -0.14 8.81
N GLY A 42 -8.69 -0.02 7.48
CA GLY A 42 -9.93 -0.05 6.69
C GLY A 42 -10.70 -1.36 6.84
N ARG A 43 -10.01 -2.51 6.86
CA ARG A 43 -10.66 -3.82 7.07
C ARG A 43 -11.24 -3.96 8.48
N LEU A 44 -10.48 -3.54 9.49
CA LEU A 44 -10.94 -3.54 10.88
C LEU A 44 -12.17 -2.63 11.05
N ALA A 45 -12.18 -1.47 10.40
CA ALA A 45 -13.33 -0.57 10.40
C ALA A 45 -14.58 -1.19 9.74
N MET A 46 -14.42 -1.89 8.60
CA MET A 46 -15.54 -2.60 7.96
C MET A 46 -16.13 -3.67 8.89
N ILE A 47 -15.28 -4.48 9.54
CA ILE A 47 -15.72 -5.51 10.49
C ILE A 47 -16.40 -4.87 11.70
N GLY A 48 -15.84 -3.79 12.25
CA GLY A 48 -16.42 -3.05 13.36
C GLY A 48 -17.81 -2.49 13.03
N PHE A 49 -17.98 -1.92 11.84
CA PHE A 49 -19.27 -1.39 11.39
C PHE A 49 -20.33 -2.47 11.21
N VAL A 50 -19.99 -3.61 10.58
CA VAL A 50 -20.93 -4.71 10.42
C VAL A 50 -21.30 -5.32 11.78
N SER A 51 -20.32 -5.45 12.68
CA SER A 51 -20.57 -5.95 14.04
C SER A 51 -21.49 -5.00 14.81
N LEU A 52 -21.34 -3.69 14.64
CA LEU A 52 -22.19 -2.66 15.24
C LEU A 52 -23.64 -2.80 14.77
N LEU A 53 -23.86 -2.96 13.45
CA LEU A 53 -25.21 -3.19 12.91
C LEU A 53 -25.82 -4.50 13.43
N ALA A 54 -25.04 -5.57 13.53
CA ALA A 54 -25.51 -6.85 14.05
C ALA A 54 -25.98 -6.72 15.52
N ILE A 55 -25.22 -6.02 16.36
CA ILE A 55 -25.57 -5.81 17.77
C ILE A 55 -26.84 -4.96 17.90
N GLU A 56 -27.00 -3.93 17.07
CA GLU A 56 -28.19 -3.08 17.05
C GLU A 56 -29.45 -3.89 16.70
N VAL A 57 -29.36 -4.76 15.68
CA VAL A 57 -30.47 -5.64 15.28
C VAL A 57 -30.84 -6.63 16.39
N LEU A 58 -29.84 -7.22 17.06
CA LEU A 58 -30.09 -8.21 18.12
C LEU A 58 -30.64 -7.58 19.41
N THR A 59 -30.17 -6.38 19.76
CA THR A 59 -30.50 -5.73 21.04
C THR A 59 -31.71 -4.81 20.93
N GLY A 60 -32.05 -4.34 19.72
CA GLY A 60 -33.12 -3.35 19.49
C GLY A 60 -32.85 -1.98 20.12
N LYS A 61 -31.63 -1.75 20.62
CA LYS A 61 -31.16 -0.50 21.23
C LYS A 61 -29.87 -0.12 20.51
N GLY A 62 -29.77 1.14 20.08
CA GLY A 62 -28.56 1.65 19.45
C GLY A 62 -27.34 1.52 20.37
N ILE A 63 -26.15 1.33 19.80
CA ILE A 63 -24.92 1.09 20.58
C ILE A 63 -24.59 2.23 21.55
N ILE A 64 -24.91 3.48 21.19
CA ILE A 64 -24.76 4.63 22.09
C ILE A 64 -25.65 4.50 23.32
N ALA A 65 -26.89 4.02 23.16
CA ALA A 65 -27.79 3.80 24.28
C ALA A 65 -27.31 2.64 25.16
N TRP A 66 -26.70 1.60 24.57
CA TRP A 66 -26.11 0.49 25.32
C TRP A 66 -24.88 0.92 26.14
N ILE A 67 -23.94 1.67 25.53
CA ILE A 67 -22.73 2.17 26.23
C ILE A 67 -23.08 3.20 27.31
N THR A 68 -24.07 4.06 27.06
CA THR A 68 -24.49 5.08 28.04
C THR A 68 -25.34 4.49 29.16
N SER A 69 -25.94 3.32 28.94
CA SER A 69 -26.73 2.60 29.94
C SER A 69 -25.89 1.65 30.80
N LEU A 70 -24.56 1.61 30.59
CA LEU A 70 -23.62 0.86 31.42
C LEU A 70 -23.30 1.64 32.70
#